data_AF-A0A4P8IC15-F1
#
_entry.id   AF-A0A4P8IC15-F1
#
_cell.length_a   1.000
_cell.length_b   1.000
_cell.length_c   1.000
_cell.angle_alpha   90.00
_cell.angle_beta   90.00
_cell.angle_gamma   90.00
#
_symmetry.space_group_name_H-M   'P 1'
#
loop_
_entity.id
_entity.type
_entity.pdbx_description
1 polymer ?
#
loop_
_entity_poly.entity_id
_entity_poly.type
_entity_poly.pdbx_seq_one_letter_code
_entity_poly.pdbx_strand_id
1 'polypeptide(L)'
;MMLNRKKEKDSLTMLCEEVRHLIENKEYGVCEEKITEAMKEYPHAPQPHNLMGILLEKNGNHIKAMKHFRAAWALDPTYVPARRNMERFCNLYPEGSCAFDESDCRDENKRTRYETVYDEYGVGHMVRRELA
;
A
#
# COMPACT_ATOMS: atom_id res chain seq x y z
N MET A 1 17.98 20.13 -4.13
CA MET A 1 17.41 18.78 -4.40
C MET A 1 16.57 18.22 -3.25
N MET A 2 16.94 18.36 -1.97
CA MET A 2 16.13 17.81 -0.84
C MET A 2 14.76 18.49 -0.63
N LEU A 3 14.66 19.80 -0.85
CA LEU A 3 13.41 20.56 -0.73
C LEU A 3 12.32 20.10 -1.73
N ASN A 4 12.71 19.63 -2.92
CA ASN A 4 11.77 19.21 -3.95
C ASN A 4 11.14 17.86 -3.62
N ARG A 5 11.95 16.90 -3.15
CA ARG A 5 11.47 15.58 -2.73
C ARG A 5 10.55 15.64 -1.51
N LYS A 6 10.80 16.56 -0.58
CA LYS A 6 9.91 16.76 0.56
C LYS A 6 8.55 17.28 0.12
N LYS A 7 8.52 18.31 -0.73
CA LYS A 7 7.28 18.84 -1.31
C LYS A 7 6.50 17.78 -2.08
N GLU A 8 7.18 17.00 -2.92
CA GLU A 8 6.57 15.88 -3.66
C GLU A 8 5.95 14.86 -2.71
N LYS A 9 6.67 14.45 -1.65
CA LYS A 9 6.14 13.51 -0.66
C LYS A 9 4.91 14.08 0.07
N ASP A 10 4.95 15.36 0.43
CA ASP A 10 3.83 16.04 1.08
C ASP A 10 2.60 16.09 0.13
N SER A 11 2.80 16.46 -1.15
CA SER A 11 1.74 16.46 -2.18
C SER A 11 1.12 15.07 -2.39
N LEU A 12 1.95 14.02 -2.47
CA LEU A 12 1.48 12.64 -2.64
C LEU A 12 0.73 12.12 -1.40
N THR A 13 1.10 12.60 -0.21
CA THR A 13 0.37 12.27 1.02
C THR A 13 -1.01 12.92 1.02
N MET A 14 -1.10 14.19 0.65
CA MET A 14 -2.38 14.89 0.48
C MET A 14 -3.28 14.21 -0.56
N LEU A 15 -2.70 13.74 -1.67
CA LEU A 15 -3.44 12.98 -2.69
C LEU A 15 -4.05 11.70 -2.13
N CYS A 16 -3.32 10.95 -1.29
CA CYS A 16 -3.85 9.75 -0.66
C CYS A 16 -5.07 10.06 0.23
N GLU A 17 -5.03 11.15 1.00
CA GLU A 17 -6.13 11.60 1.84
C GLU A 17 -7.34 12.06 1.01
N GLU A 18 -7.12 12.85 -0.03
CA GLU A 18 -8.17 13.32 -0.95
C GLU A 18 -8.87 12.14 -1.64
N VAL A 19 -8.10 11.20 -2.18
CA VAL A 19 -8.64 10.00 -2.82
C VAL A 19 -9.43 9.13 -1.84
N ARG A 20 -8.97 9.00 -0.60
CA ARG A 20 -9.70 8.29 0.45
C ARG A 20 -11.08 8.90 0.65
N HIS A 21 -11.17 10.23 0.79
CA HIS A 21 -12.43 10.95 0.94
C HIS A 21 -13.35 10.82 -0.29
N LEU A 22 -12.81 10.98 -1.50
CA LEU A 22 -13.59 10.87 -2.74
C LEU A 22 -14.19 9.46 -2.93
N ILE A 23 -13.43 8.42 -2.55
CA ILE A 23 -13.92 7.03 -2.60
C ILE A 23 -15.02 6.79 -1.57
N GLU A 24 -14.89 7.32 -0.36
CA GLU A 24 -15.94 7.24 0.67
C GLU A 24 -17.24 7.92 0.22
N ASN A 25 -17.14 9.06 -0.47
CA ASN A 25 -18.27 9.77 -1.05
C ASN A 25 -18.79 9.15 -2.35
N LYS A 26 -18.11 8.12 -2.89
CA LYS A 26 -18.40 7.47 -4.18
C LYS A 26 -18.27 8.39 -5.40
N GLU A 27 -17.46 9.44 -5.30
CA GLU A 27 -17.19 10.42 -6.35
C GLU A 27 -16.10 9.91 -7.31
N TYR A 28 -16.34 8.76 -7.95
CA TYR A 28 -15.32 8.04 -8.71
C TYR A 28 -14.78 8.80 -9.94
N GLY A 29 -15.61 9.64 -10.59
CA GLY A 29 -15.17 10.43 -11.74
C GLY A 29 -14.12 11.49 -11.37
N VAL A 30 -14.39 12.28 -10.33
CA VAL A 30 -13.46 13.29 -9.82
C VAL A 30 -12.19 12.61 -9.27
N CYS A 31 -12.35 11.47 -8.60
CA CYS A 31 -11.24 10.65 -8.12
C CYS A 31 -10.30 10.22 -9.27
N GLU A 32 -10.87 9.74 -10.38
CA GLU A 32 -10.08 9.33 -11.56
C GLU A 32 -9.29 10.51 -12.13
N GLU A 33 -9.91 11.68 -12.27
CA GLU A 33 -9.25 12.89 -12.75
C GLU A 33 -8.06 13.29 -11.87
N LYS A 34 -8.25 13.33 -10.55
CA LYS A 34 -7.19 13.65 -9.58
C LYS A 34 -6.01 12.68 -9.66
N ILE A 35 -6.29 11.38 -9.73
CA ILE A 35 -5.24 10.38 -9.81
C ILE A 35 -4.50 10.45 -11.15
N THR A 36 -5.20 10.69 -12.27
CA THR A 36 -4.56 10.81 -13.59
C THR A 36 -3.72 12.09 -13.72
N GLU A 37 -4.10 13.18 -13.08
CA GLU A 37 -3.27 14.40 -12.96
C GLU A 37 -1.99 14.09 -12.19
N ALA A 38 -2.09 13.43 -11.03
CA ALA A 38 -0.94 13.03 -10.24
C ALA A 38 -0.02 12.05 -10.98
N MET A 39 -0.55 11.14 -11.80
CA MET A 39 0.28 10.27 -12.65
C MET A 39 1.11 11.07 -13.67
N LYS A 40 0.57 12.18 -14.21
CA LYS A 40 1.30 13.03 -15.16
C LYS A 40 2.38 13.85 -14.47
N GLU A 41 2.09 14.36 -13.27
CA GLU A 41 3.01 15.19 -12.50
C GLU A 41 4.13 14.35 -11.87
N TYR A 42 3.80 13.15 -11.40
CA TYR A 42 4.70 12.24 -10.68
C TYR A 42 4.81 10.88 -11.37
N PRO A 43 5.36 10.79 -12.60
CA PRO A 43 5.36 9.55 -13.40
C PRO A 43 6.23 8.43 -12.82
N HIS A 44 7.09 8.73 -11.85
CA HIS A 44 7.94 7.77 -11.16
C HIS A 44 7.44 7.42 -9.75
N ALA A 45 6.34 8.04 -9.30
CA ALA A 45 5.77 7.78 -7.99
C ALA A 45 4.87 6.53 -8.05
N PRO A 46 5.00 5.58 -7.11
CA PRO A 46 4.11 4.42 -7.04
C PRO A 46 2.69 4.76 -6.58
N GLN A 47 2.51 5.85 -5.81
CA GLN A 47 1.25 6.20 -5.15
C GLN A 47 0.09 6.38 -6.14
N PRO A 48 0.20 7.15 -7.23
CA PRO A 48 -0.92 7.33 -8.16
C PRO A 48 -1.37 6.01 -8.80
N HIS A 49 -0.45 5.11 -9.13
CA HIS A 49 -0.79 3.78 -9.62
C HIS A 49 -1.48 2.93 -8.55
N ASN A 50 -1.02 2.97 -7.30
CA ASN A 50 -1.71 2.28 -6.21
C ASN A 50 -3.14 2.79 -6.02
N LEU A 51 -3.32 4.11 -5.99
CA LEU A 51 -4.63 4.76 -5.81
C LEU A 51 -5.59 4.44 -6.96
N MET A 52 -5.11 4.42 -8.21
CA MET A 52 -5.93 4.00 -9.37
C MET A 52 -6.37 2.54 -9.24
N GLY A 53 -5.49 1.68 -8.74
CA GLY A 53 -5.84 0.29 -8.45
C GLY A 53 -7.00 0.19 -7.45
N ILE A 54 -6.96 0.98 -6.37
CA ILE A 54 -8.01 1.02 -5.35
C ILE A 54 -9.32 1.53 -5.95
N LEU A 55 -9.30 2.63 -6.69
CA LEU A 55 -10.47 3.19 -7.37
C LEU A 55 -11.14 2.15 -8.29
N LEU A 56 -10.32 1.48 -9.12
CA LEU A 56 -10.80 0.46 -10.04
C LEU A 56 -11.38 -0.75 -9.31
N GLU A 57 -10.83 -1.14 -8.16
CA GLU A 57 -11.43 -2.17 -7.32
C GLU A 57 -12.80 -1.73 -6.79
N LYS A 58 -12.90 -0.51 -6.26
CA LYS A 58 -14.17 0.04 -5.75
C LYS A 58 -15.23 0.15 -6.84
N ASN A 59 -14.80 0.29 -8.09
CA ASN A 59 -15.65 0.26 -9.27
C ASN A 59 -15.88 -1.16 -9.84
N GLY A 60 -15.47 -2.22 -9.13
CA GLY A 60 -15.68 -3.63 -9.50
C GLY A 60 -14.74 -4.17 -10.59
N ASN A 61 -13.76 -3.39 -11.04
CA ASN A 61 -12.85 -3.76 -12.14
C ASN A 61 -11.54 -4.37 -11.63
N HIS A 62 -11.61 -5.58 -11.09
CA HIS A 62 -10.48 -6.25 -10.44
C HIS A 62 -9.29 -6.50 -11.40
N ILE A 63 -9.56 -6.83 -12.67
CA ILE A 63 -8.49 -7.09 -13.65
C ILE A 63 -7.67 -5.83 -13.92
N LYS A 64 -8.32 -4.67 -14.12
CA LYS A 64 -7.58 -3.41 -14.32
C LYS A 64 -6.91 -2.96 -13.02
N ALA A 65 -7.55 -3.16 -11.86
CA ALA A 65 -6.95 -2.85 -10.57
C ALA A 65 -5.59 -3.55 -10.38
N MET A 66 -5.53 -4.86 -10.65
CA MET A 66 -4.29 -5.65 -10.55
C MET A 66 -3.17 -5.12 -11.48
N LYS A 67 -3.50 -4.62 -12.68
CA LYS A 67 -2.50 -4.01 -13.56
C LYS A 67 -1.86 -2.78 -12.93
N HIS A 68 -2.67 -1.94 -12.29
CA HIS A 68 -2.21 -0.72 -11.64
C HIS A 68 -1.39 -1.01 -10.37
N PHE A 69 -1.78 -1.99 -9.55
CA PHE A 69 -0.95 -2.40 -8.41
C PHE A 69 0.41 -2.96 -8.85
N ARG A 70 0.44 -3.76 -9.92
CA ARG A 70 1.70 -4.26 -10.49
C ARG A 70 2.57 -3.13 -11.05
N ALA A 71 1.97 -2.09 -11.62
CA ALA A 71 2.71 -0.91 -12.07
C ALA A 71 3.32 -0.15 -10.90
N ALA A 72 2.56 0.08 -9.81
CA ALA A 72 3.09 0.69 -8.58
C ALA A 72 4.26 -0.11 -8.00
N TRP A 73 4.13 -1.42 -7.93
CA TRP A 73 5.21 -2.32 -7.47
C TRP A 73 6.44 -2.31 -8.39
N ALA A 74 6.25 -2.17 -9.71
CA ALA A 74 7.35 -2.08 -10.66
C ALA A 74 8.12 -0.76 -10.55
N LEU A 75 7.42 0.33 -10.21
CA LEU A 75 8.03 1.65 -9.96
C LEU A 75 8.82 1.64 -8.65
N ASP A 76 8.26 1.07 -7.59
CA ASP A 76 8.93 0.93 -6.30
C ASP A 76 8.53 -0.37 -5.58
N PRO A 77 9.39 -1.40 -5.61
CA PRO A 77 9.19 -2.64 -4.89
C PRO A 77 9.22 -2.49 -3.36
N THR A 78 9.65 -1.35 -2.83
CA THR A 78 9.67 -1.07 -1.38
C THR A 78 8.37 -0.40 -0.90
N TYR A 79 7.51 0.03 -1.83
CA TYR A 79 6.22 0.64 -1.51
C TYR A 79 5.22 -0.42 -1.02
N VAL A 80 5.21 -0.63 0.30
CA VAL A 80 4.40 -1.64 1.01
C VAL A 80 2.91 -1.63 0.66
N PRO A 81 2.24 -0.47 0.47
CA PRO A 81 0.80 -0.43 0.15
C PRO A 81 0.44 -1.17 -1.14
N ALA A 82 1.27 -1.05 -2.19
CA ALA A 82 1.04 -1.77 -3.43
C ALA A 82 1.13 -3.29 -3.23
N ARG A 83 2.08 -3.76 -2.42
CA ARG A 83 2.21 -5.18 -2.07
C ARG A 83 0.98 -5.70 -1.35
N ARG A 84 0.54 -5.01 -0.29
CA ARG A 84 -0.62 -5.44 0.51
C ARG A 84 -1.88 -5.52 -0.35
N ASN A 85 -2.09 -4.54 -1.23
CA ASN A 85 -3.21 -4.56 -2.15
C ASN A 85 -3.12 -5.76 -3.11
N MET A 86 -1.97 -6.04 -3.72
CA MET A 86 -1.81 -7.24 -4.57
C MET A 86 -2.06 -8.54 -3.81
N GLU A 87 -1.48 -8.70 -2.61
CA GLU A 87 -1.68 -9.88 -1.75
C GLU A 87 -3.16 -10.08 -1.44
N ARG A 88 -3.86 -9.00 -1.08
CA ARG A 88 -5.31 -9.00 -0.85
C ARG A 88 -6.06 -9.49 -2.09
N PHE A 89 -5.73 -9.01 -3.28
CA PHE A 89 -6.43 -9.38 -4.52
C PHE A 89 -6.06 -10.73 -5.11
N CYS A 90 -4.92 -11.30 -4.72
CA CYS A 90 -4.56 -12.68 -5.04
C CYS A 90 -5.24 -13.69 -4.10
N ASN A 91 -5.74 -13.25 -2.96
CA ASN A 91 -6.40 -14.12 -2.00
C ASN A 91 -7.84 -14.44 -2.44
N LEU A 92 -8.28 -15.69 -2.26
CA LEU A 92 -9.63 -16.13 -2.58
C LEU A 92 -10.68 -15.43 -1.69
N TYR A 93 -10.27 -15.06 -0.48
CA TYR A 93 -11.07 -14.31 0.48
C TYR A 93 -10.27 -13.08 0.94
N PRO A 94 -10.38 -11.94 0.25
CA PRO A 94 -9.69 -10.71 0.64
C PRO A 94 -10.22 -10.21 1.98
N GLU A 95 -9.42 -10.35 3.04
CA GLU A 95 -9.69 -9.76 4.35
C GLU A 95 -9.09 -8.33 4.44
N GLY A 96 -9.77 -7.45 5.18
CA GLY A 96 -9.31 -6.08 5.43
C GLY A 96 -9.63 -5.04 4.35
N SER A 97 -9.26 -3.80 4.63
CA SER A 97 -9.40 -2.63 3.75
C SER A 97 -8.22 -2.52 2.77
N CYS A 98 -8.40 -1.74 1.71
CA CYS A 98 -7.30 -1.38 0.81
C CYS A 98 -6.29 -0.47 1.55
N ALA A 99 -5.01 -0.65 1.26
CA ALA A 99 -3.96 0.22 1.75
C ALA A 99 -3.71 1.39 0.78
N PHE A 100 -4.09 2.59 1.16
CA PHE A 100 -3.87 3.81 0.36
C PHE A 100 -2.43 4.28 0.51
N ASP A 101 -1.93 4.28 1.74
CA ASP A 101 -0.58 4.72 2.11
C ASP A 101 0.06 3.79 3.16
N GLU A 102 1.27 4.14 3.62
CA GLU A 102 2.04 3.33 4.58
C GLU A 102 1.38 3.22 5.97
N SER A 103 0.49 4.15 6.33
CA SER A 103 -0.21 4.13 7.62
C SER A 103 -1.23 2.98 7.70
N ASP A 104 -1.82 2.60 6.57
CA ASP A 104 -2.72 1.44 6.42
C ASP A 104 -1.96 0.10 6.47
N CYS A 105 -0.63 0.15 6.41
CA CYS A 105 0.23 -1.02 6.34
C CYS A 105 0.86 -1.40 7.68
N ARG A 106 0.55 -0.68 8.76
CA ARG A 106 1.14 -0.96 10.08
C ARG A 106 0.82 -2.41 10.49
N ASP A 107 1.88 -3.14 10.85
CA ASP A 107 1.80 -4.54 11.27
C ASP A 107 0.95 -4.63 12.54
N GLU A 108 -0.33 -4.97 12.40
CA GLU A 108 -0.99 -5.78 13.43
C GLU A 108 -0.30 -7.14 13.42
N ASN A 109 0.70 -7.26 14.30
CA ASN A 109 1.35 -8.50 14.67
C ASN A 109 2.29 -9.15 13.62
N LYS A 110 3.52 -8.63 13.58
CA LYS A 110 4.68 -9.53 13.81
C LYS A 110 4.70 -10.03 15.27
N ARG A 111 3.58 -10.57 15.76
CA ARG A 111 3.67 -11.61 16.78
C ARG A 111 4.00 -12.86 15.99
N THR A 112 5.24 -12.96 15.52
CA THR A 112 5.77 -14.28 15.23
C THR A 112 5.51 -15.08 16.50
N ARG A 113 4.82 -16.22 16.35
CA ARG A 113 4.63 -17.16 17.46
C ARG A 113 5.96 -17.61 18.06
N TYR A 114 7.07 -17.26 17.42
CA TYR A 114 8.41 -17.64 17.78
C TYR A 114 9.31 -16.42 17.92
N GLU A 115 10.28 -16.52 18.82
CA GLU A 115 11.41 -15.61 18.96
C GLU A 115 12.72 -16.38 18.89
N THR A 116 13.81 -15.70 18.55
CA THR A 116 15.13 -16.30 18.44
C THR A 116 15.91 -16.04 19.73
N VAL A 117 16.30 -17.10 20.43
CA VAL A 117 17.13 -17.06 21.64
C VAL A 117 18.50 -17.65 21.31
N TYR A 118 19.57 -16.98 21.69
CA TYR A 118 20.93 -17.46 21.46
C TYR A 118 21.45 -18.18 22.70
N ASP A 119 22.12 -19.31 22.52
CA ASP A 119 22.85 -19.99 23.60
C ASP A 119 24.25 -19.38 23.82
N GLU A 120 24.98 -19.94 24.79
CA GLU A 120 26.34 -19.52 25.17
C GLU A 120 27.37 -19.70 24.03
N TYR A 121 27.06 -20.51 23.02
CA TYR A 121 27.89 -20.73 21.83
C TYR A 121 27.47 -19.83 20.66
N GLY A 122 26.47 -18.96 20.84
CA GLY A 122 25.95 -18.07 19.81
C GLY A 122 25.05 -18.75 18.79
N VAL A 123 24.55 -19.96 19.05
CA VAL A 123 23.61 -20.66 18.18
C VAL A 123 22.19 -20.16 18.47
N GLY A 124 21.48 -19.73 17.42
CA GLY A 124 20.11 -19.22 17.53
C GLY A 124 19.06 -20.32 17.49
N HIS A 125 18.20 -20.36 18.51
CA HIS A 125 17.07 -21.30 18.68
C HIS A 125 15.74 -20.58 18.50
N MET A 126 14.82 -21.11 17.69
CA MET A 126 13.47 -20.58 17.55
C MET A 126 12.55 -21.16 18.64
N VAL A 127 12.13 -20.35 19.60
CA VAL A 127 11.28 -20.76 20.73
C VAL A 127 9.90 -20.14 20.62
N ARG A 128 8.84 -20.89 20.97
CA ARG A 128 7.46 -20.40 20.92
C ARG A 128 7.22 -19.39 22.04
N ARG A 129 6.74 -18.19 21.71
CA ARG A 129 6.32 -17.18 22.69
C ARG A 129 5.14 -17.72 23.50
N GLU A 130 5.29 -17.78 24.81
CA GLU A 130 4.16 -17.98 25.72
C GLU A 130 3.38 -16.68 25.82
N LEU A 131 2.10 -16.72 25.43
CA LEU A 131 1.19 -15.60 25.61
C LEU A 131 0.79 -15.59 27.09
N ALA A 132 1.25 -14.58 27.83
CA ALA A 132 0.74 -14.26 29.16
C ALA A 132 -0.69 -13.73 29.09
#